data_AF-A0A835GF68-F1
#
_entry.id   AF-A0A835GF68-F1
#
_cell.length_a   1.000
_cell.length_b   1.000
_cell.length_c   1.000
_cell.angle_alpha   90.00
_cell.angle_beta   90.00
_cell.angle_gamma   90.00
#
_symmetry.space_group_name_H-M   'P 1'
#
loop_
_entity.id
_entity.type
_entity.pdbx_description
1 polymer ?
#
loop_
_entity_poly.entity_id
_entity_poly.type
_entity_poly.pdbx_seq_one_letter_code
_entity_poly.pdbx_strand_id
1 'polypeptide(L)'
;MSVTMSLVSQAFQSSKIVPDVIPTPPSANIELKYPSGAVASQGNELTPTQVKDQPNVSYEADPNAFYTLVFTDPDNYDGPEPVYREWHHWLVGNIPGSDVSKGEVLSGYIGSGPPEGTGIHRYVYILYKQPGKLAFDEKRLTNKSIDGRAAFSTKKFAEKYNLGAPVAGNFYRAQFDDFVPLLYKSLGMRWLCVLPLFVYVNILIASPVPSDIAQTFLEHEVVPDVLSVAPAEYLTVKFPSGAKVNGGNVLTPTLVKDLPTLSWNANPDLFYTIVNTDPDAPSRAEPVVGEFAHWLVGNAPGDDIAAGDQLMQYFGAGPSLGSGLHRYVFLVYEQPGKLEFDEPRINLTTANRDYFSIANFAKKYNLGDPVAGNFYQAEYDDYVPVLLDGVRLCAKLPVQEGHIVVVLSLVEVARDGIAQVVLLSEVSDRELTTILT
;
A
#
# COMPACT_ATOMS: atom_id res chain seq x y z
N MET A 1 51.11 7.67 27.23
CA MET A 1 49.91 8.39 27.72
C MET A 1 48.71 7.67 27.17
N SER A 2 47.82 7.15 28.02
CA SER A 2 46.55 6.57 27.58
C SER A 2 45.68 7.73 27.11
N VAL A 3 45.45 7.87 25.80
CA VAL A 3 44.49 8.84 25.28
C VAL A 3 43.11 8.26 25.60
N THR A 4 42.47 8.78 26.64
CA THR A 4 41.07 8.45 26.95
C THR A 4 40.21 8.90 25.78
N MET A 5 39.61 7.95 25.05
CA MET A 5 38.68 8.26 23.97
C MET A 5 37.51 9.09 24.48
N SER A 6 37.06 10.07 23.68
CA SER A 6 35.88 10.86 24.05
C SER A 6 34.62 10.00 24.06
N LEU A 7 33.57 10.44 24.78
CA LEU A 7 32.28 9.75 24.81
C LEU A 7 31.68 9.60 23.40
N VAL A 8 31.87 10.60 22.54
CA VAL A 8 31.46 10.52 21.13
C VAL A 8 32.21 9.41 20.41
N SER A 9 33.54 9.34 20.57
CA SER A 9 34.33 8.31 19.91
C SER A 9 33.94 6.90 20.38
N GLN A 10 33.70 6.73 21.68
CA GLN A 10 33.23 5.47 22.25
C GLN A 10 31.85 5.09 21.69
N ALA A 11 30.91 6.04 21.63
CA ALA A 11 29.56 5.78 21.10
C ALA A 11 29.57 5.37 19.62
N PHE A 12 30.37 6.05 18.80
CA PHE A 12 30.52 5.71 17.37
C PHE A 12 31.11 4.30 17.16
N GLN A 13 32.02 3.89 18.03
CA GLN A 13 32.58 2.53 17.99
C GLN A 13 31.59 1.48 18.52
N SER A 14 30.95 1.73 19.67
CA SER A 14 30.03 0.77 20.27
C SER A 14 28.79 0.52 19.40
N SER A 15 28.34 1.54 18.67
CA SER A 15 27.22 1.46 17.73
C SER A 15 27.64 1.03 16.32
N LYS A 16 28.88 0.56 16.14
CA LYS A 16 29.48 0.08 14.88
C LYS A 16 29.47 1.09 13.73
N ILE A 17 29.21 2.37 13.97
CA ILE A 17 29.32 3.43 12.95
C ILE A 17 30.78 3.48 12.44
N VAL A 18 31.72 3.22 13.34
CA VAL A 18 33.04 2.72 12.98
C VAL A 18 33.04 1.19 13.14
N PRO A 19 33.34 0.39 12.10
CA PRO A 19 33.87 0.79 10.80
C PRO A 19 32.80 0.98 9.70
N ASP A 20 31.51 0.81 9.99
CA ASP A 20 30.47 0.66 8.95
C ASP A 20 30.37 1.86 8.01
N VAL A 21 30.44 3.08 8.55
CA VAL A 21 30.20 4.34 7.83
C VAL A 21 31.50 5.12 7.61
N ILE A 22 32.37 5.15 8.64
CA ILE A 22 33.61 5.93 8.62
C ILE A 22 34.78 5.14 9.22
N PRO A 23 36.02 5.39 8.77
CA PRO A 23 37.18 4.61 9.22
C PRO A 23 37.66 4.99 10.64
N THR A 24 37.42 6.24 11.06
CA THR A 24 37.89 6.77 12.35
C THR A 24 36.77 7.57 13.02
N PRO A 25 36.55 7.42 14.33
CA PRO A 25 35.48 8.15 15.00
C PRO A 25 35.84 9.63 15.18
N PRO A 26 34.87 10.56 15.13
CA PRO A 26 35.08 11.93 15.55
C PRO A 26 35.27 12.00 17.08
N SER A 27 35.98 13.04 17.54
CA SER A 27 36.17 13.29 18.97
C SER A 27 35.19 14.30 19.56
N ALA A 28 34.62 15.20 18.75
CA ALA A 28 33.69 16.25 19.18
C ALA A 28 32.23 15.92 18.82
N ASN A 29 31.29 16.51 19.57
CA ASN A 29 29.85 16.34 19.35
C ASN A 29 29.30 17.39 18.38
N ILE A 30 28.24 17.02 17.65
CA ILE A 30 27.33 17.96 16.99
C ILE A 30 26.06 18.06 17.82
N GLU A 31 25.66 19.27 18.20
CA GLU A 31 24.36 19.50 18.84
C GLU A 31 23.26 19.55 17.77
N LEU A 32 22.25 18.70 17.95
CA LEU A 32 21.13 18.55 17.02
C LEU A 32 19.83 18.76 17.79
N LYS A 33 19.17 19.90 17.55
CA LYS A 33 17.89 20.23 18.17
C LYS A 33 16.80 20.35 17.12
N TYR A 34 15.82 19.46 17.17
CA TYR A 34 14.70 19.41 16.25
C TYR A 34 13.63 20.44 16.61
N PRO A 35 12.85 20.95 15.63
CA PRO A 35 11.72 21.84 15.90
C PRO A 35 10.67 21.26 16.86
N SER A 36 10.54 19.93 16.90
CA SER A 36 9.70 19.19 17.85
C SER A 36 10.14 19.32 19.32
N GLY A 37 11.34 19.84 19.57
CA GLY A 37 11.98 19.86 20.89
C GLY A 37 12.86 18.63 21.16
N ALA A 38 12.84 17.61 20.29
CA ALA A 38 13.72 16.44 20.39
C ALA A 38 15.20 16.82 20.22
N VAL A 39 16.08 16.09 20.90
CA VAL A 39 17.54 16.28 20.85
C VAL A 39 18.20 14.92 20.61
N ALA A 40 19.10 14.84 19.63
CA ALA A 40 19.91 13.64 19.42
C ALA A 40 21.11 13.61 20.38
N SER A 41 21.34 12.46 20.98
CA SER A 41 22.31 12.23 22.06
C SER A 41 22.92 10.84 21.92
N GLN A 42 23.87 10.73 20.98
CA GLN A 42 24.76 9.58 20.78
C GLN A 42 24.07 8.20 20.83
N GLY A 43 22.94 8.06 20.12
CA GLY A 43 22.24 6.79 19.94
C GLY A 43 20.95 6.64 20.73
N ASN A 44 20.45 7.70 21.39
CA ASN A 44 19.08 7.71 21.88
C ASN A 44 18.07 7.48 20.74
N GLU A 45 16.88 7.01 21.09
CA GLU A 45 15.82 6.78 20.13
C GLU A 45 14.97 8.03 19.97
N LEU A 46 14.73 8.41 18.71
CA LEU A 46 13.81 9.48 18.32
C LEU A 46 12.84 8.91 17.29
N THR A 47 11.60 9.38 17.27
CA THR A 47 10.62 8.91 16.29
C THR A 47 10.75 9.67 14.97
N PRO A 48 10.42 9.05 13.82
CA PRO A 48 10.32 9.76 12.54
C PRO A 48 9.48 11.04 12.61
N THR A 49 8.35 11.01 13.35
CA THR A 49 7.52 12.20 13.62
C THR A 49 8.30 13.34 14.31
N GLN A 50 9.16 13.03 15.28
CA GLN A 50 9.95 14.04 16.00
C GLN A 50 11.02 14.67 15.12
N VAL A 51 11.55 13.92 14.15
CA VAL A 51 12.68 14.32 13.29
C VAL A 51 12.26 14.66 11.86
N LYS A 52 10.96 14.82 11.60
CA LYS A 52 10.43 15.12 10.26
C LYS A 52 10.96 16.43 9.67
N ASP A 53 11.23 17.41 10.51
CA ASP A 53 11.71 18.73 10.13
C ASP A 53 13.22 18.87 10.40
N GLN A 54 13.92 19.64 9.57
CA GLN A 54 15.37 19.84 9.66
C GLN A 54 15.78 20.37 11.05
N PRO A 55 16.79 19.80 11.72
CA PRO A 55 17.25 20.29 13.02
C PRO A 55 18.05 21.59 12.89
N ASN A 56 18.11 22.33 13.99
CA ASN A 56 19.20 23.27 14.22
C ASN A 56 20.48 22.47 14.55
N VAL A 57 21.56 22.80 13.84
CA VAL A 57 22.86 22.13 13.95
C VAL A 57 23.86 23.13 14.51
N SER A 58 24.46 22.78 15.65
CA SER A 58 25.50 23.60 16.30
C SER A 58 26.75 22.77 16.56
N TYR A 59 27.92 23.34 16.28
CA TYR A 59 29.22 22.74 16.50
C TYR A 59 30.30 23.82 16.60
N GLU A 60 31.40 23.48 17.26
CA GLU A 60 32.58 24.33 17.32
C GLU A 60 33.29 24.37 15.96
N ALA A 61 33.49 25.58 15.44
CA ALA A 61 34.04 25.79 14.11
C ALA A 61 35.06 26.94 14.09
N ASP A 62 36.13 26.74 13.33
CA ASP A 62 36.96 27.83 12.84
C ASP A 62 36.15 28.74 11.89
N PRO A 63 35.95 30.03 12.20
CA PRO A 63 35.08 30.92 11.43
C PRO A 63 35.61 31.23 10.02
N ASN A 64 36.90 30.95 9.75
CA ASN A 64 37.52 31.18 8.44
C ASN A 64 37.59 29.92 7.57
N ALA A 65 37.07 28.79 8.08
CA ALA A 65 37.07 27.52 7.36
C ALA A 65 35.70 27.19 6.76
N PHE A 66 35.72 26.23 5.85
CA PHE A 66 34.52 25.63 5.28
C PHE A 66 34.32 24.22 5.80
N TYR A 67 33.07 23.80 5.94
CA TYR A 67 32.70 22.47 6.44
C TYR A 67 31.72 21.77 5.51
N THR A 68 31.75 20.45 5.56
CA THR A 68 30.76 19.56 4.95
C THR A 68 30.03 18.80 6.04
N LEU A 69 28.70 18.85 6.03
CA LEU A 69 27.82 18.04 6.87
C LEU A 69 27.20 16.91 6.04
N VAL A 70 27.35 15.68 6.50
CA VAL A 70 26.73 14.47 5.96
C VAL A 70 25.73 13.94 6.98
N PHE A 71 24.50 13.66 6.56
CA PHE A 71 23.50 12.94 7.34
C PHE A 71 23.09 11.68 6.57
N THR A 72 23.29 10.50 7.16
CA THR A 72 23.23 9.21 6.44
C THR A 72 22.66 8.09 7.29
N ASP A 73 21.99 7.14 6.65
CA ASP A 73 21.47 5.89 7.23
C ASP A 73 22.23 4.69 6.64
N PRO A 74 23.05 3.97 7.43
CA PRO A 74 23.78 2.80 6.96
C PRO A 74 22.99 1.49 7.06
N ASP A 75 21.78 1.49 7.62
CA ASP A 75 20.99 0.30 7.96
C ASP A 75 19.86 0.05 6.96
N ASN A 76 19.85 0.78 5.84
CA ASN A 76 18.95 0.54 4.73
C ASN A 76 19.33 -0.78 4.00
N TYR A 77 18.79 -1.90 4.51
CA TYR A 77 18.82 -3.30 4.03
C TYR A 77 20.11 -4.12 4.28
N ASP A 78 19.95 -5.31 4.89
CA ASP A 78 20.99 -6.30 5.25
C ASP A 78 20.89 -7.65 4.45
N GLY A 79 20.16 -7.69 3.34
CA GLY A 79 20.04 -8.90 2.52
C GLY A 79 21.20 -9.16 1.55
N PRO A 80 21.18 -10.30 0.81
CA PRO A 80 22.31 -10.82 0.03
C PRO A 80 22.60 -10.11 -1.32
N GLU A 81 21.80 -9.12 -1.72
CA GLU A 81 21.85 -8.39 -3.00
C GLU A 81 22.53 -7.00 -2.87
N PRO A 82 22.94 -6.32 -3.96
CA PRO A 82 23.83 -5.15 -3.89
C PRO A 82 23.23 -3.92 -3.16
N VAL A 83 23.45 -3.89 -1.84
CA VAL A 83 23.80 -2.78 -0.96
C VAL A 83 23.16 -1.41 -1.31
N TYR A 84 21.95 -1.16 -0.78
CA TYR A 84 21.31 0.17 -0.80
C TYR A 84 21.84 1.13 0.28
N ARG A 85 22.67 0.62 1.19
CA ARG A 85 23.41 1.44 2.17
C ARG A 85 24.62 2.13 1.53
N GLU A 86 24.94 3.34 1.92
CA GLU A 86 24.18 4.20 2.82
C GLU A 86 23.07 4.93 2.05
N TRP A 87 21.98 5.29 2.74
CA TRP A 87 21.01 6.23 2.20
C TRP A 87 21.24 7.61 2.83
N HIS A 88 21.63 8.60 2.04
CA HIS A 88 21.95 9.92 2.58
C HIS A 88 20.73 10.84 2.64
N HIS A 89 20.41 11.28 3.85
CA HIS A 89 19.25 12.09 4.19
C HIS A 89 19.47 13.58 3.99
N TRP A 90 20.70 14.06 4.16
CA TRP A 90 21.04 15.47 3.96
C TRP A 90 22.53 15.62 3.69
N LEU A 91 22.89 16.49 2.75
CA LEU A 91 24.29 16.74 2.40
C LEU A 91 24.46 18.23 2.11
N VAL A 92 25.33 18.88 2.88
CA VAL A 92 25.61 20.31 2.76
C VAL A 92 27.11 20.52 2.74
N GLY A 93 27.62 21.08 1.66
CA GLY A 93 29.02 21.45 1.52
C GLY A 93 29.22 22.96 1.73
N ASN A 94 30.46 23.41 1.72
CA ASN A 94 30.82 24.83 1.74
C ASN A 94 30.15 25.65 2.86
N ILE A 95 29.90 25.05 4.02
CA ILE A 95 29.35 25.74 5.19
C ILE A 95 30.42 26.67 5.76
N PRO A 96 30.24 28.02 5.76
CA PRO A 96 31.23 28.92 6.31
C PRO A 96 31.13 28.96 7.84
N GLY A 97 32.22 28.59 8.54
CA GLY A 97 32.20 28.46 10.00
C GLY A 97 31.16 27.44 10.45
N SER A 98 30.20 27.85 11.27
CA SER A 98 29.12 27.00 11.78
C SER A 98 27.73 27.34 11.23
N ASP A 99 27.63 28.27 10.27
CA ASP A 99 26.34 28.72 9.74
C ASP A 99 25.85 27.82 8.60
N VAL A 100 25.24 26.69 8.96
CA VAL A 100 24.74 25.68 8.01
C VAL A 100 23.77 26.28 6.97
N SER A 101 23.02 27.34 7.34
CA SER A 101 22.07 28.00 6.42
C SER A 101 22.75 28.71 5.24
N LYS A 102 24.04 29.04 5.36
CA LYS A 102 24.86 29.62 4.29
C LYS A 102 25.65 28.59 3.48
N GLY A 103 25.53 27.31 3.84
CA GLY A 103 26.15 26.21 3.10
C GLY A 103 25.48 25.96 1.74
N GLU A 104 26.20 25.27 0.87
CA GLU A 104 25.70 24.77 -0.39
C GLU A 104 24.99 23.43 -0.20
N VAL A 105 23.66 23.43 -0.33
CA VAL A 105 22.86 22.21 -0.18
C VAL A 105 23.03 21.34 -1.43
N LEU A 106 23.72 20.20 -1.27
CA LEU A 106 23.92 19.19 -2.31
C LEU A 106 22.72 18.24 -2.37
N SER A 107 22.22 17.82 -1.21
CA SER A 107 21.01 17.00 -1.09
C SER A 107 20.15 17.58 0.01
N GLY A 108 18.90 17.97 -0.29
CA GLY A 108 17.97 18.56 0.67
C GLY A 108 17.62 17.60 1.83
N TYR A 109 17.22 18.15 2.97
CA TYR A 109 16.90 17.36 4.16
C TYR A 109 15.64 16.50 3.96
N ILE A 110 15.76 15.21 4.25
CA ILE A 110 14.63 14.28 4.40
C ILE A 110 14.76 13.64 5.79
N GLY A 111 13.69 13.68 6.58
CA GLY A 111 13.66 13.06 7.92
C GLY A 111 13.83 11.55 7.89
N SER A 112 13.87 10.92 9.06
CA SER A 112 13.90 9.45 9.16
C SER A 112 12.67 8.84 8.50
N GLY A 113 12.89 7.74 7.77
CA GLY A 113 11.84 6.96 7.14
C GLY A 113 12.26 5.50 7.07
N PRO A 114 12.45 4.81 8.22
CA PRO A 114 12.73 3.38 8.21
C PRO A 114 11.45 2.63 7.81
N PRO A 115 11.50 1.67 6.86
CA PRO A 115 10.32 0.90 6.48
C PRO A 115 9.75 0.08 7.65
N GLU A 116 8.46 -0.27 7.55
CA GLU A 116 7.84 -1.12 8.56
C GLU A 116 8.50 -2.50 8.59
N GLY A 117 8.75 -3.03 9.79
CA GLY A 117 9.34 -4.36 9.96
C GLY A 117 10.85 -4.46 9.74
N THR A 118 11.56 -3.39 9.35
CA THR A 118 13.04 -3.42 9.22
C THR A 118 13.76 -3.18 10.55
N GLY A 119 13.00 -2.85 11.59
CA GLY A 119 13.53 -2.60 12.93
C GLY A 119 14.16 -1.22 13.05
N ILE A 120 15.21 -1.13 13.86
CA ILE A 120 15.80 0.15 14.27
C ILE A 120 17.03 0.50 13.42
N HIS A 121 17.00 1.69 12.81
CA HIS A 121 18.07 2.21 11.95
C HIS A 121 18.90 3.26 12.68
N ARG A 122 20.18 3.39 12.33
CA ARG A 122 21.12 4.42 12.81
C ARG A 122 21.08 5.64 11.89
N TYR A 123 20.81 6.80 12.45
CA TYR A 123 20.75 8.07 11.72
C TYR A 123 21.96 8.93 12.11
N VAL A 124 22.97 8.97 11.25
CA VAL A 124 24.33 9.43 11.59
C VAL A 124 24.65 10.78 10.95
N TYR A 125 24.99 11.77 11.77
CA TYR A 125 25.54 13.06 11.34
C TYR A 125 27.06 13.07 11.48
N ILE A 126 27.74 13.49 10.43
CA ILE A 126 29.21 13.51 10.33
C ILE A 126 29.62 14.86 9.75
N LEU A 127 30.50 15.57 10.46
CA LEU A 127 31.04 16.85 10.03
C LEU A 127 32.51 16.69 9.64
N TYR A 128 32.87 17.24 8.49
CA TYR A 128 34.25 17.34 8.02
C TYR A 128 34.67 18.80 7.87
N LYS A 129 35.92 19.11 8.23
CA LYS A 129 36.55 20.38 7.88
C LYS A 129 37.12 20.25 6.47
N GLN A 130 36.68 21.11 5.54
CA GLN A 130 37.18 21.10 4.16
C GLN A 130 38.59 21.69 4.08
N PRO A 131 39.42 21.27 3.11
CA PRO A 131 40.73 21.89 2.86
C PRO A 131 40.63 23.35 2.36
N GLY A 132 39.44 23.75 1.90
CA GLY A 132 39.11 25.08 1.42
C GLY A 132 37.66 25.08 0.91
N LYS A 133 37.26 26.13 0.18
CA LYS A 133 35.99 26.10 -0.55
C LYS A 133 36.10 25.12 -1.72
N LEU A 134 35.14 24.21 -1.85
CA LEU A 134 35.12 23.14 -2.83
C LEU A 134 34.15 23.43 -3.97
N ALA A 135 34.38 22.81 -5.13
CA ALA A 135 33.42 22.75 -6.22
C ALA A 135 32.86 21.33 -6.30
N PHE A 136 31.60 21.18 -5.90
CA PHE A 136 30.91 19.88 -5.89
C PHE A 136 30.24 19.60 -7.23
N ASP A 137 30.60 18.50 -7.87
CA ASP A 137 30.01 18.04 -9.14
C ASP A 137 28.76 17.13 -8.94
N GLU A 138 28.36 16.89 -7.69
CA GLU A 138 27.23 16.04 -7.34
C GLU A 138 25.93 16.56 -7.94
N LYS A 139 25.02 15.65 -8.28
CA LYS A 139 23.67 16.07 -8.63
C LYS A 139 23.03 16.76 -7.43
N ARG A 140 22.42 17.93 -7.64
CA ARG A 140 21.64 18.61 -6.60
C ARG A 140 20.30 17.88 -6.41
N LEU A 141 20.10 17.28 -5.24
CA LEU A 141 18.91 16.51 -4.91
C LEU A 141 17.94 17.33 -4.06
N THR A 142 16.66 17.30 -4.40
CA THR A 142 15.61 18.00 -3.64
C THR A 142 15.17 17.17 -2.44
N ASN A 143 14.40 17.77 -1.53
CA ASN A 143 13.73 17.06 -0.44
C ASN A 143 12.36 16.46 -0.85
N LYS A 144 12.10 16.30 -2.16
CA LYS A 144 10.82 15.85 -2.71
C LYS A 144 10.94 14.55 -3.54
N SER A 145 12.11 13.92 -3.56
CA SER A 145 12.36 12.67 -4.27
C SER A 145 13.44 11.86 -3.56
N ILE A 146 13.34 10.55 -3.69
CA ILE A 146 14.32 9.56 -3.22
C ILE A 146 15.46 9.31 -4.22
N ASP A 147 15.33 9.80 -5.45
CA ASP A 147 16.24 9.48 -6.55
C ASP A 147 17.67 9.92 -6.24
N GLY A 148 18.62 9.00 -6.43
CA GLY A 148 20.04 9.26 -6.25
C GLY A 148 20.52 9.29 -4.79
N ARG A 149 19.69 8.86 -3.82
CA ARG A 149 20.06 8.86 -2.39
C ARG A 149 20.64 7.56 -1.87
N ALA A 150 20.22 6.43 -2.44
CA ALA A 150 20.70 5.10 -2.09
C ALA A 150 22.13 4.84 -2.60
N ALA A 151 22.77 3.81 -2.03
CA ALA A 151 24.14 3.39 -2.37
C ALA A 151 25.18 4.53 -2.25
N PHE A 152 24.91 5.51 -1.39
CA PHE A 152 25.86 6.54 -1.03
C PHE A 152 26.97 5.92 -0.18
N SER A 153 28.18 6.49 -0.26
CA SER A 153 29.27 6.09 0.62
C SER A 153 29.93 7.33 1.17
N THR A 154 29.76 7.54 2.48
CA THR A 154 30.40 8.66 3.18
C THR A 154 31.92 8.61 3.02
N LYS A 155 32.51 7.42 3.04
CA LYS A 155 33.96 7.21 2.83
C LYS A 155 34.39 7.69 1.45
N LYS A 156 33.75 7.19 0.39
CA LYS A 156 34.10 7.58 -0.99
C LYS A 156 33.89 9.07 -1.25
N PHE A 157 32.85 9.67 -0.66
CA PHE A 157 32.61 11.10 -0.75
C PHE A 157 33.73 11.91 -0.07
N ALA A 158 34.11 11.52 1.16
CA ALA A 158 35.21 12.16 1.89
C ALA A 158 36.56 12.03 1.17
N GLU A 159 36.84 10.85 0.59
CA GLU A 159 38.04 10.60 -0.21
C GLU A 159 38.06 11.46 -1.49
N LYS A 160 36.95 11.49 -2.25
CA LYS A 160 36.81 12.27 -3.49
C LYS A 160 37.15 13.74 -3.31
N TYR A 161 36.73 14.32 -2.18
CA TYR A 161 36.93 15.74 -1.87
C TYR A 161 38.08 16.04 -0.92
N ASN A 162 38.88 15.03 -0.57
CA ASN A 162 39.99 15.17 0.36
C ASN A 162 39.57 15.84 1.69
N LEU A 163 38.44 15.39 2.26
CA LEU A 163 37.86 15.94 3.48
C LEU A 163 38.62 15.53 4.76
N GLY A 164 39.51 14.54 4.66
CA GLY A 164 40.26 14.03 5.81
C GLY A 164 39.40 13.29 6.84
N ALA A 165 39.81 13.34 8.10
CA ALA A 165 39.08 12.70 9.20
C ALA A 165 37.86 13.54 9.64
N PRO A 166 36.76 12.90 10.08
CA PRO A 166 35.61 13.61 10.62
C PRO A 166 35.99 14.34 11.91
N VAL A 167 35.57 15.60 12.03
CA VAL A 167 35.94 16.48 13.15
C VAL A 167 34.90 16.46 14.27
N ALA A 168 33.63 16.24 13.93
CA ALA A 168 32.53 16.10 14.87
C ALA A 168 31.48 15.13 14.34
N GLY A 169 30.68 14.56 15.25
CA GLY A 169 29.55 13.71 14.88
C GLY A 169 28.54 13.55 15.99
N ASN A 170 27.34 13.13 15.63
CA ASN A 170 26.30 12.69 16.55
C ASN A 170 25.37 11.73 15.79
N PHE A 171 24.55 10.97 16.50
CA PHE A 171 23.58 10.09 15.87
C PHE A 171 22.42 9.81 16.83
N TYR A 172 21.31 9.38 16.27
CA TYR A 172 20.20 8.78 17.00
C TYR A 172 19.78 7.50 16.29
N ARG A 173 18.77 6.85 16.83
CA ARG A 173 18.14 5.68 16.22
C ARG A 173 16.67 5.94 16.02
N ALA A 174 16.09 5.40 14.96
CA ALA A 174 14.65 5.46 14.76
C ALA A 174 14.16 4.17 14.11
N GLN A 175 12.94 3.79 14.44
CA GLN A 175 12.17 2.73 13.78
C GLN A 175 10.85 3.32 13.26
N PHE A 176 10.08 2.50 12.57
CA PHE A 176 8.84 2.92 11.92
C PHE A 176 7.86 3.61 12.90
N ASP A 177 7.18 4.66 12.42
CA ASP A 177 5.99 5.24 13.04
C ASP A 177 5.01 5.74 11.95
N ASP A 178 3.84 6.22 12.36
CA ASP A 178 2.75 6.63 11.47
C ASP A 178 3.07 7.84 10.56
N PHE A 179 4.18 8.56 10.80
CA PHE A 179 4.61 9.62 9.89
C PHE A 179 5.33 9.06 8.65
N VAL A 180 5.93 7.87 8.73
CA VAL A 180 6.72 7.29 7.65
C VAL A 180 5.91 7.12 6.34
N PRO A 181 4.66 6.61 6.36
CA PRO A 181 3.84 6.57 5.15
C PRO A 181 3.55 7.96 4.55
N LEU A 182 3.36 8.98 5.41
CA LEU A 182 3.15 10.36 4.97
C LEU A 182 4.42 10.94 4.31
N LEU A 183 5.58 10.61 4.86
CA LEU A 183 6.88 10.96 4.30
C LEU A 183 7.03 10.35 2.90
N TYR A 184 6.81 9.05 2.74
CA TYR A 184 6.89 8.37 1.45
C TYR A 184 5.97 8.99 0.40
N LYS A 185 4.71 9.26 0.78
CA LYS A 185 3.76 9.96 -0.08
C LYS A 185 4.31 11.33 -0.54
N SER A 186 4.89 12.10 0.37
CA SER A 186 5.47 13.43 0.06
C SER A 186 6.71 13.37 -0.85
N LEU A 187 7.43 12.25 -0.84
CA LEU A 187 8.59 11.99 -1.68
C LEU A 187 8.23 11.41 -3.05
N GLY A 188 6.93 11.29 -3.35
CA GLY A 188 6.46 10.66 -4.57
C GLY A 188 6.76 9.15 -4.62
N MET A 189 7.09 8.54 -3.48
CA MET A 189 7.21 7.09 -3.36
C MET A 189 5.79 6.52 -3.47
N ARG A 190 5.54 5.84 -4.58
CA ARG A 190 4.35 5.02 -4.74
C ARG A 190 4.43 3.89 -3.71
N TRP A 191 3.31 3.53 -3.08
CA TRP A 191 3.21 2.57 -1.97
C TRP A 191 3.82 1.17 -2.24
N LEU A 192 4.20 0.89 -3.49
CA LEU A 192 5.06 -0.22 -3.89
C LEU A 192 6.41 -0.33 -3.15
N CYS A 193 6.90 0.75 -2.52
CA CYS A 193 8.25 0.78 -1.91
C CYS A 193 8.27 0.55 -0.39
N VAL A 194 7.15 0.15 0.24
CA VAL A 194 7.04 0.07 1.71
C VAL A 194 6.86 -1.34 2.28
N LEU A 195 6.72 -2.36 1.45
CA LEU A 195 6.85 -3.75 1.89
C LEU A 195 8.33 -4.15 1.89
N PRO A 196 8.78 -5.04 2.79
CA PRO A 196 10.16 -5.49 2.82
C PRO A 196 10.51 -5.98 1.42
N LEU A 197 11.65 -5.53 0.92
CA LEU A 197 12.24 -5.83 -0.37
C LEU A 197 12.30 -7.36 -0.61
N PHE A 198 11.17 -7.93 -1.01
CA PHE A 198 11.02 -9.31 -1.43
C PHE A 198 10.47 -9.26 -2.84
N VAL A 199 11.29 -9.79 -3.74
CA VAL A 199 11.06 -9.98 -5.18
C VAL A 199 11.38 -8.74 -6.03
N TYR A 200 12.21 -8.98 -7.05
CA TYR A 200 12.61 -8.09 -8.15
C TYR A 200 13.95 -7.34 -8.05
N VAL A 201 15.04 -8.10 -7.96
CA VAL A 201 16.27 -7.79 -8.74
C VAL A 201 16.68 -9.03 -9.52
N ASN A 202 16.08 -9.19 -10.69
CA ASN A 202 16.66 -9.80 -11.88
C ASN A 202 15.66 -9.58 -13.01
N ILE A 203 15.71 -8.40 -13.62
CA ILE A 203 15.48 -8.08 -15.05
C ILE A 203 15.71 -6.55 -15.14
N LEU A 204 16.98 -6.16 -15.29
CA LEU A 204 17.38 -4.86 -15.84
C LEU A 204 17.95 -5.11 -17.24
N ILE A 205 17.13 -5.76 -18.08
CA ILE A 205 17.28 -5.72 -19.53
C ILE A 205 15.86 -5.59 -20.07
N ALA A 206 15.44 -4.34 -20.28
CA ALA A 206 14.16 -3.92 -20.86
C ALA A 206 12.88 -4.40 -20.15
N SER A 207 12.36 -3.61 -19.20
CA SER A 207 10.97 -3.77 -18.72
C SER A 207 10.12 -2.58 -19.16
N PRO A 208 8.89 -2.80 -19.67
CA PRO A 208 8.04 -1.75 -20.21
C PRO A 208 7.58 -0.80 -19.09
N VAL A 209 7.18 0.41 -19.48
CA VAL A 209 6.30 1.26 -18.66
C VAL A 209 5.19 0.36 -18.09
N PRO A 210 4.88 0.40 -16.77
CA PRO A 210 3.79 -0.38 -16.20
C PRO A 210 2.53 -0.17 -17.05
N SER A 211 1.86 -1.26 -17.43
CA SER A 211 0.58 -1.16 -18.12
C SER A 211 -0.37 -0.25 -17.34
N ASP A 212 -1.22 0.50 -18.04
CA ASP A 212 -2.23 1.39 -17.45
C ASP A 212 -2.98 0.73 -16.27
N ILE A 213 -3.35 -0.55 -16.41
CA ILE A 213 -4.01 -1.38 -15.39
C ILE A 213 -3.22 -1.47 -14.10
N ALA A 214 -1.93 -1.85 -14.18
CA ALA A 214 -1.07 -1.98 -13.01
C ALA A 214 -0.95 -0.66 -12.26
N GLN A 215 -0.82 0.45 -12.98
CA GLN A 215 -0.80 1.78 -12.37
C GLN A 215 -2.13 2.10 -11.68
N THR A 216 -3.27 1.82 -12.31
CA THR A 216 -4.59 2.09 -11.72
C THR A 216 -4.85 1.26 -10.45
N PHE A 217 -4.52 -0.03 -10.45
CA PHE A 217 -4.67 -0.89 -9.26
C PHE A 217 -3.80 -0.42 -8.08
N LEU A 218 -2.64 0.16 -8.38
CA LEU A 218 -1.74 0.72 -7.37
C LEU A 218 -2.21 2.09 -6.86
N GLU A 219 -2.69 2.96 -7.75
CA GLU A 219 -3.17 4.30 -7.38
C GLU A 219 -4.36 4.24 -6.42
N HIS A 220 -5.16 3.18 -6.51
CA HIS A 220 -6.30 2.95 -5.62
C HIS A 220 -5.99 1.97 -4.47
N GLU A 221 -4.72 1.59 -4.30
CA GLU A 221 -4.25 0.68 -3.24
C GLU A 221 -4.90 -0.72 -3.27
N VAL A 222 -5.54 -1.11 -4.39
CA VAL A 222 -6.03 -2.50 -4.56
C VAL A 222 -4.85 -3.47 -4.54
N VAL A 223 -3.72 -3.04 -5.11
CA VAL A 223 -2.39 -3.54 -4.73
C VAL A 223 -1.79 -2.48 -3.78
N PRO A 224 -1.39 -2.82 -2.54
CA PRO A 224 -1.23 -4.18 -2.00
C PRO A 224 -2.42 -4.74 -1.20
N ASP A 225 -3.48 -3.96 -0.95
CA ASP A 225 -4.47 -4.31 0.09
C ASP A 225 -5.23 -5.61 -0.19
N VAL A 226 -5.51 -5.90 -1.47
CA VAL A 226 -6.25 -7.09 -1.93
C VAL A 226 -5.33 -8.07 -2.65
N LEU A 227 -4.39 -7.54 -3.44
CA LEU A 227 -3.55 -8.31 -4.35
C LEU A 227 -2.07 -8.00 -4.16
N SER A 228 -1.21 -9.00 -4.33
CA SER A 228 0.24 -8.80 -4.44
C SER A 228 0.69 -8.34 -5.83
N VAL A 229 -0.08 -8.67 -6.87
CA VAL A 229 0.23 -8.35 -8.28
C VAL A 229 -1.05 -7.94 -8.99
N ALA A 230 -0.98 -6.87 -9.79
CA ALA A 230 -2.13 -6.42 -10.59
C ALA A 230 -2.44 -7.43 -11.72
N PRO A 231 -3.71 -7.55 -12.14
CA PRO A 231 -4.09 -8.45 -13.23
C PRO A 231 -3.46 -8.02 -14.56
N ALA A 232 -3.28 -9.00 -15.46
CA ALA A 232 -2.67 -8.79 -16.77
C ALA A 232 -3.54 -7.96 -17.73
N GLU A 233 -4.87 -8.00 -17.58
CA GLU A 233 -5.82 -7.25 -18.40
C GLU A 233 -7.00 -6.68 -17.60
N TYR A 234 -7.66 -5.65 -18.16
CA TYR A 234 -8.92 -5.15 -17.62
C TYR A 234 -10.04 -6.14 -17.86
N LEU A 235 -10.70 -6.54 -16.79
CA LEU A 235 -12.00 -7.21 -16.87
C LEU A 235 -13.07 -6.21 -17.34
N THR A 236 -13.80 -6.53 -18.40
CA THR A 236 -14.97 -5.74 -18.78
C THR A 236 -16.13 -6.09 -17.86
N VAL A 237 -16.58 -5.13 -17.05
CA VAL A 237 -17.76 -5.27 -16.17
C VAL A 237 -18.83 -4.29 -16.62
N LYS A 238 -20.02 -4.81 -16.96
CA LYS A 238 -21.17 -3.99 -17.38
C LYS A 238 -22.42 -4.37 -16.61
N PHE A 239 -22.99 -3.39 -15.92
CA PHE A 239 -24.23 -3.57 -15.17
C PHE A 239 -25.47 -3.42 -16.08
N PRO A 240 -26.60 -4.08 -15.74
CA PRO A 240 -27.87 -3.93 -16.47
C PRO A 240 -28.37 -2.47 -16.55
N SER A 241 -28.00 -1.62 -15.58
CA SER A 241 -28.26 -0.18 -15.60
C SER A 241 -27.58 0.57 -16.76
N GLY A 242 -26.63 -0.06 -17.45
CA GLY A 242 -25.75 0.55 -18.44
C GLY A 242 -24.44 1.09 -17.85
N ALA A 243 -24.29 1.07 -16.52
CA ALA A 243 -23.05 1.47 -15.87
C ALA A 243 -21.90 0.51 -16.23
N LYS A 244 -20.68 1.08 -16.35
CA LYS A 244 -19.47 0.34 -16.68
C LYS A 244 -18.41 0.63 -15.64
N VAL A 245 -17.67 -0.41 -15.26
CA VAL A 245 -16.51 -0.28 -14.38
C VAL A 245 -15.30 0.13 -15.22
N ASN A 246 -14.58 1.14 -14.73
CA ASN A 246 -13.42 1.72 -15.40
C ASN A 246 -12.43 2.21 -14.35
N GLY A 247 -11.62 1.28 -13.82
CA GLY A 247 -10.39 1.61 -13.11
C GLY A 247 -10.58 2.59 -11.94
N GLY A 248 -11.50 2.29 -11.02
CA GLY A 248 -11.74 3.11 -9.83
C GLY A 248 -12.73 4.26 -10.00
N ASN A 249 -13.45 4.32 -11.12
CA ASN A 249 -14.57 5.26 -11.27
C ASN A 249 -15.62 5.09 -10.17
N VAL A 250 -16.32 6.17 -9.83
CA VAL A 250 -17.37 6.15 -8.80
C VAL A 250 -18.70 5.75 -9.44
N LEU A 251 -19.35 4.71 -8.89
CA LEU A 251 -20.68 4.26 -9.27
C LEU A 251 -21.56 4.19 -8.01
N THR A 252 -22.84 4.54 -8.11
CA THR A 252 -23.74 4.48 -6.95
C THR A 252 -24.24 3.06 -6.71
N PRO A 253 -24.57 2.69 -5.47
CA PRO A 253 -25.21 1.40 -5.16
C PRO A 253 -26.42 1.07 -6.03
N THR A 254 -27.26 2.07 -6.33
CA THR A 254 -28.41 1.93 -7.24
C THR A 254 -28.01 1.45 -8.65
N LEU A 255 -26.89 1.94 -9.21
CA LEU A 255 -26.43 1.57 -10.55
C LEU A 255 -25.86 0.15 -10.62
N VAL A 256 -25.37 -0.36 -9.50
CA VAL A 256 -24.63 -1.63 -9.41
C VAL A 256 -25.41 -2.72 -8.65
N LYS A 257 -26.70 -2.50 -8.42
CA LYS A 257 -27.54 -3.40 -7.61
C LYS A 257 -27.76 -4.79 -8.21
N ASP A 258 -27.74 -4.90 -9.53
CA ASP A 258 -28.04 -6.13 -10.27
C ASP A 258 -26.74 -6.79 -10.77
N LEU A 259 -26.76 -8.12 -10.91
CA LEU A 259 -25.60 -8.90 -11.36
C LEU A 259 -25.05 -8.37 -12.71
N PRO A 260 -23.74 -8.04 -12.81
CA PRO A 260 -23.15 -7.57 -14.04
C PRO A 260 -22.85 -8.70 -15.02
N THR A 261 -22.71 -8.33 -16.29
CA THR A 261 -22.04 -9.17 -17.30
C THR A 261 -20.54 -8.92 -17.27
N LEU A 262 -19.77 -10.00 -17.40
CA LEU A 262 -18.30 -9.99 -17.41
C LEU A 262 -17.78 -10.45 -18.76
N SER A 263 -16.63 -9.92 -19.18
CA SER A 263 -15.91 -10.38 -20.37
C SER A 263 -14.41 -10.16 -20.24
N TRP A 264 -13.65 -11.22 -20.52
CA TRP A 264 -12.18 -11.28 -20.55
C TRP A 264 -11.74 -12.25 -21.66
N ASN A 265 -10.43 -12.38 -21.89
CA ASN A 265 -9.89 -13.31 -22.88
C ASN A 265 -9.87 -14.75 -22.34
N ALA A 266 -11.05 -15.37 -22.23
CA ALA A 266 -11.20 -16.72 -21.67
C ALA A 266 -10.79 -17.81 -22.66
N ASN A 267 -10.09 -18.84 -22.17
CA ASN A 267 -9.91 -20.09 -22.88
C ASN A 267 -11.11 -21.01 -22.62
N PRO A 268 -11.88 -21.41 -23.65
CA PRO A 268 -13.09 -22.23 -23.48
C PRO A 268 -12.83 -23.62 -22.89
N ASP A 269 -11.60 -24.12 -22.93
CA ASP A 269 -11.23 -25.43 -22.41
C ASP A 269 -10.78 -25.40 -20.94
N LEU A 270 -10.71 -24.22 -20.32
CA LEU A 270 -10.25 -24.03 -18.94
C LEU A 270 -11.40 -23.64 -18.00
N PHE A 271 -11.12 -23.74 -16.70
CA PHE A 271 -12.03 -23.33 -15.64
C PHE A 271 -11.54 -22.06 -14.97
N TYR A 272 -12.47 -21.19 -14.56
CA TYR A 272 -12.17 -19.91 -13.94
C TYR A 272 -12.90 -19.74 -12.60
N THR A 273 -12.24 -19.01 -11.70
CA THR A 273 -12.83 -18.48 -10.47
C THR A 273 -13.09 -16.98 -10.67
N ILE A 274 -14.29 -16.52 -10.30
CA ILE A 274 -14.72 -15.12 -10.36
C ILE A 274 -15.00 -14.66 -8.94
N VAL A 275 -14.50 -13.48 -8.59
CA VAL A 275 -14.76 -12.85 -7.29
C VAL A 275 -15.10 -11.38 -7.44
N ASN A 276 -16.01 -10.88 -6.61
CA ASN A 276 -16.18 -9.45 -6.30
C ASN A 276 -16.01 -9.28 -4.78
N THR A 277 -15.10 -8.41 -4.35
CA THR A 277 -14.72 -8.28 -2.94
C THR A 277 -14.57 -6.81 -2.53
N ASP A 278 -14.94 -6.48 -1.30
CA ASP A 278 -14.83 -5.14 -0.69
C ASP A 278 -13.81 -5.17 0.47
N PRO A 279 -12.56 -4.69 0.28
CA PRO A 279 -11.57 -4.62 1.36
C PRO A 279 -11.88 -3.54 2.39
N ASP A 280 -12.78 -2.62 2.10
CA ASP A 280 -12.97 -1.40 2.88
C ASP A 280 -14.09 -1.55 3.92
N ALA A 281 -14.61 -2.76 4.19
CA ALA A 281 -15.69 -2.95 5.16
C ALA A 281 -15.19 -2.90 6.63
N PRO A 282 -15.85 -2.16 7.55
CA PRO A 282 -17.01 -1.27 7.37
C PRO A 282 -16.67 0.13 6.86
N SER A 283 -15.41 0.57 6.92
CA SER A 283 -14.92 1.76 6.21
C SER A 283 -13.43 1.59 5.87
N ARG A 284 -12.96 2.25 4.81
CA ARG A 284 -11.53 2.22 4.43
C ARG A 284 -10.59 2.72 5.53
N ALA A 285 -11.07 3.61 6.40
CA ALA A 285 -10.30 4.12 7.53
C ALA A 285 -10.14 3.07 8.65
N GLU A 286 -11.12 2.18 8.81
CA GLU A 286 -11.14 1.12 9.83
C GLU A 286 -11.72 -0.18 9.23
N PRO A 287 -10.99 -0.87 8.33
CA PRO A 287 -11.51 -2.01 7.54
C PRO A 287 -11.51 -3.32 8.34
N VAL A 288 -12.07 -3.32 9.54
CA VAL A 288 -11.92 -4.41 10.53
C VAL A 288 -12.64 -5.70 10.16
N VAL A 289 -13.57 -5.68 9.19
CA VAL A 289 -14.28 -6.89 8.70
C VAL A 289 -14.02 -7.17 7.22
N GLY A 290 -13.14 -6.38 6.59
CA GLY A 290 -12.69 -6.58 5.23
C GLY A 290 -11.80 -7.83 5.10
N GLU A 291 -11.82 -8.54 3.98
CA GLU A 291 -12.66 -8.26 2.82
C GLU A 291 -14.09 -8.79 3.02
N PHE A 292 -15.09 -8.09 2.48
CA PHE A 292 -16.46 -8.58 2.37
C PHE A 292 -16.69 -9.16 0.98
N ALA A 293 -17.00 -10.46 0.89
CA ALA A 293 -17.22 -11.15 -0.39
C ALA A 293 -18.61 -10.85 -0.97
N HIS A 294 -18.65 -9.99 -1.98
CA HIS A 294 -19.87 -9.63 -2.70
C HIS A 294 -20.30 -10.69 -3.71
N TRP A 295 -19.37 -11.44 -4.31
CA TRP A 295 -19.68 -12.50 -5.26
C TRP A 295 -18.53 -13.49 -5.34
N LEU A 296 -18.81 -14.79 -5.42
CA LEU A 296 -17.79 -15.82 -5.60
C LEU A 296 -18.36 -16.98 -6.42
N VAL A 297 -17.71 -17.27 -7.54
CA VAL A 297 -18.03 -18.40 -8.42
C VAL A 297 -16.76 -19.18 -8.69
N GLY A 298 -16.81 -20.49 -8.57
CA GLY A 298 -15.73 -21.38 -8.98
C GLY A 298 -16.13 -22.23 -10.19
N ASN A 299 -15.18 -22.89 -10.83
CA ASN A 299 -15.44 -23.84 -11.91
C ASN A 299 -16.29 -23.30 -13.09
N ALA A 300 -16.22 -22.01 -13.40
CA ALA A 300 -16.85 -21.48 -14.62
C ALA A 300 -16.08 -21.98 -15.86
N PRO A 301 -16.69 -22.75 -16.77
CA PRO A 301 -16.03 -23.20 -18.00
C PRO A 301 -15.92 -22.06 -19.01
N GLY A 302 -14.71 -21.71 -19.43
CA GLY A 302 -14.49 -20.53 -20.28
C GLY A 302 -15.06 -19.26 -19.63
N ASP A 303 -15.95 -18.57 -20.34
CA ASP A 303 -16.66 -17.38 -19.86
C ASP A 303 -18.11 -17.66 -19.40
N ASP A 304 -18.54 -18.92 -19.35
CA ASP A 304 -19.88 -19.31 -18.89
C ASP A 304 -19.96 -19.35 -17.35
N ILE A 305 -20.03 -18.15 -16.76
CA ILE A 305 -20.11 -17.98 -15.30
C ILE A 305 -21.36 -18.63 -14.70
N ALA A 306 -22.45 -18.72 -15.47
CA ALA A 306 -23.71 -19.29 -15.00
C ALA A 306 -23.62 -20.82 -14.82
N ALA A 307 -22.79 -21.49 -15.62
CA ALA A 307 -22.50 -22.92 -15.47
C ALA A 307 -21.51 -23.25 -14.34
N GLY A 308 -20.88 -22.24 -13.74
CA GLY A 308 -19.96 -22.41 -12.61
C GLY A 308 -20.66 -22.68 -11.27
N ASP A 309 -19.89 -23.18 -10.31
CA ASP A 309 -20.32 -23.40 -8.93
C ASP A 309 -20.53 -22.06 -8.23
N GLN A 310 -21.79 -21.70 -7.97
CA GLN A 310 -22.16 -20.48 -7.27
C GLN A 310 -21.87 -20.61 -5.76
N LEU A 311 -20.65 -20.28 -5.35
CA LEU A 311 -20.22 -20.37 -3.95
C LEU A 311 -20.84 -19.26 -3.11
N MET A 312 -20.89 -18.03 -3.63
CA MET A 312 -21.59 -16.91 -2.97
C MET A 312 -22.33 -16.11 -4.02
N GLN A 313 -23.66 -15.98 -3.89
CA GLN A 313 -24.48 -15.19 -4.81
C GLN A 313 -24.08 -13.71 -4.82
N TYR A 314 -24.27 -13.03 -5.94
CA TYR A 314 -23.96 -11.61 -6.09
C TYR A 314 -24.77 -10.76 -5.10
N PHE A 315 -24.08 -9.92 -4.36
CA PHE A 315 -24.61 -8.95 -3.42
C PHE A 315 -24.15 -7.56 -3.87
N GLY A 316 -25.08 -6.64 -4.10
CA GLY A 316 -24.76 -5.28 -4.56
C GLY A 316 -23.92 -4.47 -3.56
N ALA A 317 -23.46 -3.28 -3.97
CA ALA A 317 -22.72 -2.39 -3.07
C ALA A 317 -23.60 -1.95 -1.89
N GLY A 318 -23.07 -2.03 -0.67
CA GLY A 318 -23.79 -1.70 0.56
C GLY A 318 -22.97 -0.87 1.56
N PRO A 319 -22.27 0.21 1.15
CA PRO A 319 -21.48 1.01 2.06
C PRO A 319 -22.39 1.74 3.06
N SER A 320 -21.96 1.84 4.32
CA SER A 320 -22.76 2.47 5.37
C SER A 320 -22.76 3.99 5.24
N LEU A 321 -23.82 4.65 5.74
CA LEU A 321 -23.88 6.11 5.74
C LEU A 321 -22.70 6.69 6.54
N GLY A 322 -21.87 7.49 5.87
CA GLY A 322 -20.68 8.12 6.47
C GLY A 322 -19.41 7.28 6.49
N SER A 323 -19.41 6.05 5.93
CA SER A 323 -18.18 5.24 5.80
C SER A 323 -17.26 5.70 4.66
N GLY A 324 -17.76 6.58 3.78
CA GLY A 324 -17.04 7.07 2.60
C GLY A 324 -17.08 6.10 1.43
N LEU A 325 -16.10 6.23 0.53
CA LEU A 325 -15.96 5.36 -0.64
C LEU A 325 -15.32 4.02 -0.26
N HIS A 326 -15.97 2.94 -0.67
CA HIS A 326 -15.47 1.57 -0.64
C HIS A 326 -15.05 1.14 -2.05
N ARG A 327 -14.00 0.33 -2.14
CA ARG A 327 -13.53 -0.30 -3.38
C ARG A 327 -14.27 -1.63 -3.58
N TYR A 328 -14.78 -1.86 -4.79
CA TYR A 328 -15.43 -3.12 -5.17
C TYR A 328 -14.61 -3.75 -6.29
N VAL A 329 -13.84 -4.77 -5.93
CA VAL A 329 -12.78 -5.34 -6.76
C VAL A 329 -13.25 -6.64 -7.40
N PHE A 330 -13.41 -6.62 -8.72
CA PHE A 330 -13.69 -7.81 -9.52
C PHE A 330 -12.39 -8.44 -10.02
N LEU A 331 -12.24 -9.74 -9.82
CA LEU A 331 -11.09 -10.52 -10.26
C LEU A 331 -11.53 -11.82 -10.92
N VAL A 332 -10.74 -12.25 -11.90
CA VAL A 332 -10.86 -13.56 -12.53
C VAL A 332 -9.52 -14.28 -12.40
N TYR A 333 -9.55 -15.52 -11.93
CA TYR A 333 -8.41 -16.41 -11.84
C TYR A 333 -8.60 -17.61 -12.75
N GLU A 334 -7.55 -17.97 -13.48
CA GLU A 334 -7.50 -19.26 -14.16
C GLU A 334 -7.24 -20.37 -13.13
N GLN A 335 -8.02 -21.44 -13.19
CA GLN A 335 -7.83 -22.58 -12.30
C GLN A 335 -6.86 -23.59 -12.91
N PRO A 336 -6.09 -24.34 -12.10
CA PRO A 336 -5.24 -25.42 -12.60
C PRO A 336 -6.04 -26.60 -13.20
N GLY A 337 -7.35 -26.60 -13.00
CA GLY A 337 -8.30 -27.59 -13.49
C GLY A 337 -9.66 -27.37 -12.81
N LYS A 338 -10.58 -28.33 -12.97
CA LYS A 338 -11.81 -28.33 -12.16
C LYS A 338 -11.46 -28.62 -10.69
N LEU A 339 -11.97 -27.80 -9.79
CA LEU A 339 -11.68 -27.83 -8.36
C LEU A 339 -12.88 -28.36 -7.56
N GLU A 340 -12.62 -28.84 -6.34
CA GLU A 340 -13.66 -29.17 -5.37
C GLU A 340 -13.62 -28.14 -4.25
N PHE A 341 -14.69 -27.35 -4.11
CA PHE A 341 -14.77 -26.27 -3.12
C PHE A 341 -15.47 -26.74 -1.85
N ASP A 342 -14.81 -26.58 -0.71
CA ASP A 342 -15.37 -26.84 0.63
C ASP A 342 -16.11 -25.62 1.21
N GLU A 343 -16.04 -24.45 0.55
CA GLU A 343 -16.71 -23.23 0.98
C GLU A 343 -18.23 -23.39 1.02
N PRO A 344 -18.91 -22.76 2.00
CA PRO A 344 -20.36 -22.81 2.07
C PRO A 344 -20.98 -22.15 0.83
N ARG A 345 -22.16 -22.64 0.44
CA ARG A 345 -22.96 -22.05 -0.64
C ARG A 345 -23.83 -20.97 -0.01
N ILE A 346 -23.44 -19.71 -0.18
CA ILE A 346 -24.06 -18.55 0.44
C ILE A 346 -25.04 -17.91 -0.53
N ASN A 347 -26.33 -17.93 -0.17
CA ASN A 347 -27.39 -17.23 -0.91
C ASN A 347 -27.31 -15.70 -0.68
N LEU A 348 -28.28 -14.94 -1.18
CA LEU A 348 -28.37 -13.50 -0.96
C LEU A 348 -28.61 -13.14 0.53
N THR A 349 -27.52 -13.05 1.31
CA THR A 349 -27.49 -12.70 2.73
C THR A 349 -26.23 -11.91 3.06
N THR A 350 -26.21 -11.13 4.14
CA THR A 350 -24.99 -10.48 4.64
C THR A 350 -24.16 -11.37 5.55
N ALA A 351 -24.71 -12.49 6.04
CA ALA A 351 -24.01 -13.36 6.98
C ALA A 351 -22.90 -14.18 6.30
N ASN A 352 -21.77 -14.35 6.99
CA ASN A 352 -20.61 -15.16 6.58
C ASN A 352 -19.94 -14.69 5.28
N ARG A 353 -20.03 -13.40 4.98
CA ARG A 353 -19.32 -12.77 3.84
C ARG A 353 -18.14 -11.92 4.30
N ASP A 354 -18.11 -11.56 5.57
CA ASP A 354 -17.06 -10.83 6.26
C ASP A 354 -15.81 -11.69 6.52
N TYR A 355 -14.67 -11.03 6.72
CA TYR A 355 -13.36 -11.65 6.93
C TYR A 355 -12.93 -12.60 5.80
N PHE A 356 -13.48 -12.41 4.61
CA PHE A 356 -12.99 -13.09 3.42
C PHE A 356 -11.60 -12.56 3.06
N SER A 357 -10.80 -13.41 2.41
CA SER A 357 -9.51 -13.02 1.86
C SER A 357 -9.29 -13.73 0.54
N ILE A 358 -9.31 -12.99 -0.56
CA ILE A 358 -9.08 -13.57 -1.88
C ILE A 358 -7.66 -14.13 -1.98
N ALA A 359 -6.68 -13.50 -1.34
CA ALA A 359 -5.31 -14.01 -1.29
C ALA A 359 -5.22 -15.40 -0.64
N ASN A 360 -5.91 -15.61 0.49
CA ASN A 360 -5.97 -16.91 1.15
C ASN A 360 -6.73 -17.96 0.32
N PHE A 361 -7.84 -17.55 -0.32
CA PHE A 361 -8.61 -18.42 -1.20
C PHE A 361 -7.78 -18.86 -2.42
N ALA A 362 -7.11 -17.91 -3.10
CA ALA A 362 -6.24 -18.19 -4.24
C ALA A 362 -5.08 -19.11 -3.87
N LYS A 363 -4.47 -18.90 -2.69
CA LYS A 363 -3.42 -19.77 -2.17
C LYS A 363 -3.93 -21.18 -1.86
N LYS A 364 -5.10 -21.30 -1.23
CA LYS A 364 -5.71 -22.59 -0.87
C LYS A 364 -5.94 -23.47 -2.10
N TYR A 365 -6.39 -22.87 -3.19
CA TYR A 365 -6.72 -23.58 -4.43
C TYR A 365 -5.66 -23.50 -5.53
N ASN A 366 -4.49 -22.93 -5.21
CA ASN A 366 -3.38 -22.77 -6.15
C ASN A 366 -3.80 -22.08 -7.46
N LEU A 367 -4.52 -20.96 -7.34
CA LEU A 367 -5.05 -20.18 -8.47
C LEU A 367 -3.99 -19.30 -9.14
N GLY A 368 -2.86 -19.04 -8.48
CA GLY A 368 -1.85 -18.11 -8.97
C GLY A 368 -2.31 -16.65 -8.91
N ASP A 369 -1.85 -15.83 -9.85
CA ASP A 369 -2.22 -14.42 -9.99
C ASP A 369 -3.49 -14.26 -10.83
N PRO A 370 -4.29 -13.19 -10.63
CA PRO A 370 -5.50 -12.98 -11.42
C PRO A 370 -5.16 -12.70 -12.89
N VAL A 371 -5.87 -13.35 -13.81
CA VAL A 371 -5.67 -13.15 -15.25
C VAL A 371 -6.33 -11.86 -15.73
N ALA A 372 -7.46 -11.46 -15.12
CA ALA A 372 -8.16 -10.23 -15.43
C ALA A 372 -8.74 -9.60 -14.15
N GLY A 373 -8.89 -8.28 -14.14
CA GLY A 373 -9.59 -7.61 -13.04
C GLY A 373 -9.96 -6.17 -13.36
N ASN A 374 -10.88 -5.63 -12.57
CA ASN A 374 -11.31 -4.23 -12.63
C ASN A 374 -11.96 -3.87 -11.30
N PHE A 375 -12.16 -2.58 -11.02
CA PHE A 375 -12.82 -2.17 -9.79
C PHE A 375 -13.49 -0.81 -9.95
N TYR A 376 -14.51 -0.57 -9.14
CA TYR A 376 -15.14 0.74 -8.99
C TYR A 376 -15.13 1.15 -7.51
N GLN A 377 -15.52 2.39 -7.24
CA GLN A 377 -15.75 2.87 -5.87
C GLN A 377 -17.22 3.23 -5.68
N ALA A 378 -17.78 2.98 -4.49
CA ALA A 378 -19.12 3.42 -4.15
C ALA A 378 -19.21 3.92 -2.71
N GLU A 379 -20.03 4.94 -2.49
CA GLU A 379 -20.45 5.42 -1.18
C GLU A 379 -21.97 5.29 -1.05
N TYR A 380 -22.49 5.57 0.14
CA TYR A 380 -23.91 5.39 0.48
C TYR A 380 -24.84 6.13 -0.51
N ASP A 381 -25.94 5.47 -0.89
CA ASP A 381 -27.12 6.10 -1.49
C ASP A 381 -28.41 5.51 -0.88
N ASP A 382 -29.56 6.03 -1.30
CA ASP A 382 -30.87 5.65 -0.76
C ASP A 382 -31.30 4.21 -1.10
N TYR A 383 -30.57 3.47 -1.94
CA TYR A 383 -30.83 2.05 -2.19
C TYR A 383 -30.21 1.14 -1.12
N VAL A 384 -29.18 1.58 -0.41
CA VAL A 384 -28.51 0.75 0.62
C VAL A 384 -29.48 0.22 1.68
N PRO A 385 -30.40 1.02 2.26
CA PRO A 385 -31.41 0.49 3.18
C PRO A 385 -32.31 -0.57 2.53
N VAL A 386 -32.71 -0.37 1.27
CA VAL A 386 -33.55 -1.32 0.51
C VAL A 386 -32.83 -2.65 0.31
N LEU A 387 -31.54 -2.61 -0.03
CA LEU A 387 -30.69 -3.79 -0.16
C LEU A 387 -30.66 -4.59 1.16
N LEU A 388 -30.39 -3.91 2.28
CA LEU A 388 -30.27 -4.56 3.59
C LEU A 388 -31.61 -5.10 4.12
N ASP A 389 -32.72 -4.40 3.87
CA ASP A 389 -34.05 -4.85 4.28
C ASP A 389 -34.61 -5.97 3.40
N GLY A 390 -34.33 -5.95 2.08
CA GLY A 390 -34.70 -7.04 1.17
C GLY A 390 -34.09 -8.38 1.59
N VAL A 391 -32.85 -8.35 2.08
CA VAL A 391 -32.15 -9.52 2.64
C VAL A 391 -32.80 -10.01 3.92
N ARG A 392 -33.15 -9.11 4.83
CA ARG A 392 -33.85 -9.44 6.09
C ARG A 392 -35.22 -10.08 5.86
N LEU A 393 -35.89 -9.73 4.77
CA LEU A 393 -37.17 -10.32 4.38
C LEU A 393 -36.98 -11.73 3.80
N CYS A 394 -35.97 -11.92 2.92
CA CYS A 394 -35.63 -13.23 2.36
C CYS A 394 -35.20 -14.24 3.44
N ALA A 395 -34.45 -13.82 4.45
CA ALA A 395 -34.01 -14.67 5.57
C ALA A 395 -35.16 -15.19 6.47
N LYS A 396 -36.38 -14.65 6.34
CA LYS A 396 -37.56 -15.07 7.12
C LYS A 396 -38.46 -16.07 6.39
N LEU A 397 -38.20 -16.36 5.11
CA LEU A 397 -39.00 -17.33 4.34
C LEU A 397 -38.44 -18.75 4.57
N PRO A 398 -39.29 -19.73 4.96
CA PRO A 398 -38.85 -21.10 5.16
C PRO A 398 -38.49 -21.75 3.82
N VAL A 399 -37.23 -22.13 3.64
CA VAL A 399 -36.78 -22.96 2.51
C VAL A 399 -37.19 -24.41 2.80
N GLN A 400 -38.17 -24.94 2.05
CA GLN A 400 -38.45 -26.38 2.02
C GLN A 400 -37.57 -27.07 0.97
N GLU A 401 -36.90 -28.16 1.35
CA GLU A 401 -36.06 -28.97 0.46
C GLU A 401 -36.81 -29.37 -0.82
N GLY A 402 -36.20 -29.10 -1.98
CA GLY A 402 -36.69 -29.50 -3.29
C GLY A 402 -37.31 -28.38 -4.15
N HIS A 403 -37.48 -27.17 -3.62
CA HIS A 403 -38.02 -26.04 -4.39
C HIS A 403 -36.96 -24.98 -4.68
N ILE A 404 -36.72 -24.68 -5.96
CA ILE A 404 -35.92 -23.52 -6.37
C ILE A 404 -36.83 -22.30 -6.28
N VAL A 405 -36.59 -21.43 -5.30
CA VAL A 405 -37.24 -20.11 -5.26
C VAL A 405 -36.41 -19.17 -6.13
N VAL A 406 -36.80 -19.01 -7.39
CA VAL A 406 -36.23 -17.98 -8.27
C VAL A 406 -37.00 -16.68 -8.06
N VAL A 407 -36.38 -15.69 -7.43
CA VAL A 407 -36.94 -14.34 -7.32
C VAL A 407 -36.62 -13.61 -8.64
N LEU A 408 -37.56 -13.65 -9.60
CA LEU A 408 -37.30 -13.16 -10.97
C LEU A 408 -37.37 -11.64 -11.13
N SER A 409 -37.99 -10.90 -10.21
CA SER A 409 -37.88 -9.43 -10.08
C SER A 409 -38.82 -8.90 -9.00
N LEU A 410 -38.45 -7.78 -8.36
CA LEU A 410 -39.38 -6.88 -7.68
C LEU A 410 -39.95 -5.91 -8.72
N VAL A 411 -41.20 -6.13 -9.17
CA VAL A 411 -41.91 -5.15 -10.01
C VAL A 411 -42.78 -4.30 -9.10
N GLU A 412 -42.41 -3.03 -8.95
CA GLU A 412 -43.22 -2.03 -8.25
C GLU A 412 -44.33 -1.55 -9.21
N VAL A 413 -45.57 -2.01 -9.01
CA VAL A 413 -46.73 -1.46 -9.74
C VAL A 413 -47.41 -0.42 -8.87
N ALA A 414 -47.09 0.85 -9.12
CA ALA A 414 -47.77 1.96 -8.46
C ALA A 414 -49.17 2.19 -9.06
N ARG A 415 -50.20 1.72 -8.37
CA ARG A 415 -51.52 2.37 -8.38
C ARG A 415 -51.95 2.62 -6.94
N ASP A 416 -52.35 3.86 -6.68
CA ASP A 416 -53.01 4.31 -5.45
C ASP A 416 -52.16 4.37 -4.17
N GLY A 417 -50.83 4.49 -4.29
CA GLY A 417 -49.95 4.80 -3.16
C GLY A 417 -49.73 3.66 -2.16
N ILE A 418 -50.08 2.43 -2.55
CA ILE A 418 -49.76 1.20 -1.82
C ILE A 418 -48.78 0.41 -2.68
N ALA A 419 -47.57 0.19 -2.18
CA ALA A 419 -46.64 -0.73 -2.81
C ALA A 419 -47.16 -2.16 -2.64
N GLN A 420 -47.56 -2.81 -3.75
CA GLN A 420 -47.83 -4.24 -3.77
C GLN A 420 -46.58 -4.97 -4.27
N VAL A 421 -46.04 -5.84 -3.43
CA VAL A 421 -44.93 -6.74 -3.79
C VAL A 421 -45.54 -7.96 -4.48
N VAL A 422 -45.37 -8.08 -5.79
CA VAL A 422 -45.80 -9.27 -6.53
C VAL A 422 -44.62 -10.24 -6.59
N LEU A 423 -44.70 -11.32 -5.82
CA LEU A 423 -43.75 -12.44 -5.89
C LEU A 423 -44.23 -13.42 -6.95
N LEU A 424 -43.45 -13.57 -8.03
CA LEU A 424 -43.65 -14.62 -9.03
C LEU A 424 -42.75 -15.80 -8.65
N SER A 425 -43.35 -16.97 -8.44
CA SER A 425 -42.63 -18.24 -8.32
C SER A 425 -42.93 -19.09 -9.55
N GLU A 426 -41.91 -19.66 -10.18
CA GLU A 426 -42.09 -20.62 -11.27
C GLU A 426 -42.08 -22.03 -10.65
N VAL A 427 -43.24 -22.67 -10.58
CA VAL A 427 -43.35 -24.09 -10.23
C VAL A 427 -43.07 -24.88 -11.50
N SER A 428 -42.03 -25.71 -11.51
CA SER A 428 -41.85 -26.68 -12.58
C SER A 428 -43.08 -27.59 -12.62
N ASP A 429 -43.78 -27.55 -13.75
CA ASP A 429 -45.06 -28.19 -14.05
C ASP A 429 -46.33 -27.62 -13.37
N ARG A 430 -46.92 -26.66 -14.10
CA ARG A 430 -48.31 -26.16 -14.07
C ARG A 430 -48.70 -25.15 -12.97
N GLU A 431 -49.10 -23.99 -13.48
CA GLU A 431 -49.79 -22.84 -12.88
C GLU A 431 -49.01 -21.92 -11.92
N LEU A 432 -48.77 -20.69 -12.40
CA LEU A 432 -48.36 -19.53 -11.61
C LEU A 432 -49.43 -19.24 -10.55
N THR A 433 -49.10 -19.43 -9.27
CA THR A 433 -49.97 -19.04 -8.16
C THR A 433 -49.42 -17.76 -7.53
N THR A 434 -50.16 -16.65 -7.63
CA THR A 434 -49.83 -15.39 -6.95
C THR A 434 -50.13 -15.53 -5.45
N ILE A 435 -49.11 -15.43 -4.60
CA ILE A 435 -49.30 -15.34 -3.14
C ILE A 435 -49.34 -13.86 -2.77
N LEU A 436 -50.53 -13.35 -2.46
CA LEU A 436 -50.73 -12.01 -1.90
C LEU A 436 -50.72 -12.09 -0.37
N THR A 437 -49.81 -11.33 0.28
CA THR A 437 -50.06 -10.57 1.52
C THR A 437 -48.99 -9.52 1.70
#